data_AF-A0A0D0PCU1-F1
#
_entry.id   AF-A0A0D0PCU1-F1
#
_cell.length_a   1.000
_cell.length_b   1.000
_cell.length_c   1.000
_cell.angle_alpha   90.00
_cell.angle_beta   90.00
_cell.angle_gamma   90.00
#
_symmetry.space_group_name_H-M   'P 1'
#
loop_
_entity.id
_entity.type
_entity.pdbx_description
1 polymer ?
#
loop_
_entity_poly.entity_id
_entity_poly.type
_entity_poly.pdbx_seq_one_letter_code
_entity_poly.pdbx_strand_id
1 'polypeptide(L)'
;MHRRHALALLAAMLLAAPAAADTLYVLDTNDGFLNLRAGPGTTYGIIERLTGGQIVDRLGSSGEWDQVRLSDGRTGWAHSGYMGWEYRPQRAYDLMVVRTNDGYLNLRSGPGTNYGIVRRLNWGQRLFFLEERGSWFRVSLPEGTSGWASARYLTPAW
;
A
#
# COMPACT_ATOMS: atom_id res chain seq x y z
N MET A 1 -13.29 40.73 -58.53
CA MET A 1 -13.25 40.67 -57.05
C MET A 1 -13.10 39.20 -56.63
N HIS A 2 -11.89 38.74 -56.33
CA HIS A 2 -11.63 37.33 -55.97
C HIS A 2 -11.60 37.18 -54.45
N ARG A 3 -12.52 36.36 -53.91
CA ARG A 3 -12.51 35.92 -52.51
C ARG A 3 -11.42 34.87 -52.34
N ARG A 4 -10.45 35.12 -51.44
CA ARG A 4 -9.49 34.11 -50.97
C ARG A 4 -10.11 33.41 -49.76
N HIS A 5 -10.39 32.12 -49.89
CA HIS A 5 -10.80 31.26 -48.78
C HIS A 5 -9.55 30.83 -48.01
N ALA A 6 -9.43 31.24 -46.75
CA ALA A 6 -8.45 30.69 -45.82
C ALA A 6 -9.06 29.42 -45.20
N LEU A 7 -8.45 28.26 -45.45
CA LEU A 7 -8.74 27.04 -44.69
C LEU A 7 -8.05 27.14 -43.32
N ALA A 8 -8.84 27.16 -42.25
CA ALA A 8 -8.35 26.91 -40.90
C ALA A 8 -8.29 25.39 -40.67
N LEU A 9 -7.08 24.83 -40.55
CA LEU A 9 -6.87 23.47 -40.06
C LEU A 9 -7.09 23.47 -38.54
N LEU A 10 -8.20 22.91 -38.09
CA LEU A 10 -8.43 22.63 -36.68
C LEU A 10 -7.65 21.36 -36.32
N ALA A 11 -6.50 21.50 -35.66
CA ALA A 11 -5.81 20.37 -35.05
C ALA A 11 -6.58 19.98 -33.78
N ALA A 12 -7.31 18.85 -33.84
CA ALA A 12 -7.91 18.27 -32.65
C ALA A 12 -6.81 17.65 -31.78
N MET A 13 -6.45 18.30 -30.68
CA MET A 13 -5.66 17.67 -29.62
C MET A 13 -6.53 16.62 -28.93
N LEU A 14 -6.22 15.35 -29.17
CA LEU A 14 -6.78 14.24 -28.40
C LEU A 14 -6.10 14.26 -27.02
N LEU A 15 -6.79 14.75 -25.99
CA LEU A 15 -6.37 14.58 -24.60
C LEU A 15 -6.52 13.09 -24.24
N ALA A 16 -5.42 12.35 -24.26
CA ALA A 16 -5.38 11.00 -23.69
C ALA A 16 -5.55 11.13 -22.17
N ALA A 17 -6.67 10.64 -21.64
CA ALA A 17 -6.81 10.45 -20.20
C ALA A 17 -5.76 9.42 -19.74
N PRO A 18 -5.12 9.61 -18.56
CA PRO A 18 -4.27 8.57 -18.02
C PRO A 18 -5.09 7.29 -17.86
N ALA A 19 -4.60 6.18 -18.42
CA ALA A 19 -5.19 4.88 -18.18
C ALA A 19 -5.28 4.66 -16.66
N ALA A 20 -6.43 4.21 -16.18
CA ALA A 20 -6.60 3.89 -14.78
C ALA A 20 -5.55 2.83 -14.40
N ALA A 21 -4.69 3.16 -13.44
CA ALA A 21 -3.73 2.21 -12.93
C ALA A 21 -4.46 1.17 -12.08
N ASP A 22 -4.08 -0.09 -12.24
CA ASP A 22 -4.66 -1.19 -11.47
C ASP A 22 -4.10 -1.15 -10.05
N THR A 23 -4.97 -1.08 -9.05
CA THR A 23 -4.52 -1.12 -7.64
C THR A 23 -4.25 -2.56 -7.22
N LEU A 24 -3.01 -2.85 -6.83
CA LEU A 24 -2.56 -4.16 -6.36
C LEU A 24 -2.02 -4.10 -4.94
N TYR A 25 -2.02 -5.25 -4.29
CA TYR A 25 -1.37 -5.52 -3.03
C TYR A 25 -0.07 -6.31 -3.27
N VAL A 26 0.99 -5.92 -2.59
CA VAL A 26 2.19 -6.75 -2.44
C VAL A 26 1.82 -7.97 -1.60
N LEU A 27 2.18 -9.17 -2.04
CA LEU A 27 1.94 -10.40 -1.30
C LEU A 27 3.11 -10.69 -0.34
N ASP A 28 2.85 -11.48 0.70
CA ASP A 28 3.89 -11.90 1.62
C ASP A 28 4.95 -12.75 0.91
N THR A 29 6.21 -12.52 1.27
CA THR A 29 7.36 -13.32 0.82
C THR A 29 8.00 -14.01 2.02
N ASN A 30 8.75 -15.08 1.78
CA ASN A 30 9.41 -15.84 2.86
C ASN A 30 10.47 -15.02 3.61
N ASP A 31 11.09 -14.03 2.96
CA ASP A 31 12.07 -13.10 3.53
C ASP A 31 11.44 -11.80 4.05
N GLY A 32 10.11 -11.67 3.96
CA GLY A 32 9.32 -10.58 4.54
C GLY A 32 9.28 -9.29 3.72
N PHE A 33 9.89 -9.24 2.53
CA PHE A 33 9.83 -8.10 1.63
C PHE A 33 9.94 -8.47 0.15
N LEU A 34 9.35 -7.63 -0.70
CA LEU A 34 9.52 -7.65 -2.14
C LEU A 34 10.41 -6.48 -2.57
N ASN A 35 11.46 -6.73 -3.35
CA ASN A 35 12.31 -5.66 -3.86
C ASN A 35 11.61 -4.89 -4.99
N LEU A 36 11.54 -3.56 -4.86
CA LEU A 36 11.27 -2.64 -5.96
C LEU A 36 12.60 -2.28 -6.62
N ARG A 37 12.70 -2.47 -7.94
CA ARG A 37 13.95 -2.33 -8.70
C ARG A 37 13.87 -1.24 -9.77
N ALA A 38 15.03 -0.76 -10.20
CA ALA A 38 15.14 0.26 -11.25
C ALA A 38 14.75 -0.23 -12.65
N GLY A 39 14.68 -1.54 -12.88
CA GLY A 39 14.28 -2.13 -14.14
C GLY A 39 13.73 -3.56 -13.97
N PRO A 40 13.13 -4.13 -15.02
CA PRO A 40 12.52 -5.45 -15.00
C PRO A 40 13.60 -6.54 -15.04
N GLY A 41 14.11 -6.91 -13.86
CA GLY A 41 15.12 -7.96 -13.73
C GLY A 41 15.87 -7.92 -12.41
N THR A 42 16.46 -9.04 -12.03
CA THR A 42 17.22 -9.18 -10.77
C THR A 42 18.58 -8.50 -10.79
N THR A 43 19.09 -8.14 -11.97
CA THR A 43 20.37 -7.42 -12.17
C THR A 43 20.23 -5.91 -11.96
N TYR A 44 19.01 -5.37 -11.98
CA TYR A 44 18.77 -3.95 -11.72
C TYR A 44 18.86 -3.64 -10.23
N GLY A 45 19.37 -2.45 -9.91
CA GLY A 45 19.50 -1.95 -8.55
C GLY A 45 18.17 -1.90 -7.80
N ILE A 46 18.23 -2.12 -6.49
CA ILE A 46 17.08 -2.05 -5.59
C ILE A 46 16.86 -0.59 -5.19
N ILE A 47 15.63 -0.11 -5.35
CA ILE A 47 15.17 1.23 -4.97
C ILE A 47 14.58 1.20 -3.55
N GLU A 48 13.77 0.18 -3.26
CA GLU A 48 12.99 0.09 -2.01
C GLU A 48 12.67 -1.38 -1.69
N ARG A 49 12.36 -1.67 -0.43
CA ARG A 49 11.77 -2.94 0.00
C ARG A 49 10.31 -2.73 0.36
N LEU A 50 9.42 -3.40 -0.37
CA LEU A 50 7.99 -3.35 -0.17
C LEU A 50 7.56 -4.45 0.82
N THR A 51 6.65 -4.12 1.73
CA THR A 51 6.15 -5.09 2.71
C THR A 51 4.86 -5.74 2.24
N GLY A 52 4.58 -6.94 2.75
CA GLY A 52 3.29 -7.62 2.58
C GLY A 52 2.10 -6.68 2.82
N GLY A 53 1.17 -6.75 1.89
CA GLY A 53 -0.06 -5.99 1.71
C GLY A 53 0.11 -4.52 1.37
N GLN A 54 1.32 -3.98 1.25
CA GLN A 54 1.53 -2.63 0.73
C GLN A 54 0.77 -2.44 -0.60
N ILE A 55 -0.02 -1.36 -0.68
CA ILE A 55 -0.80 -1.02 -1.87
C ILE A 55 0.08 -0.27 -2.87
N VAL A 56 0.01 -0.68 -4.14
CA VAL A 56 0.72 -0.05 -5.25
C VAL A 56 -0.20 0.10 -6.47
N ASP A 57 0.08 1.09 -7.30
CA ASP A 57 -0.58 1.27 -8.59
C ASP A 57 0.24 0.59 -9.68
N ARG A 58 -0.29 -0.41 -10.36
CA ARG A 58 0.35 -1.02 -11.53
C ARG A 58 0.17 -0.13 -12.75
N LEU A 59 1.29 0.25 -13.36
CA LEU A 59 1.37 1.09 -14.55
C LEU A 59 1.51 0.27 -15.84
N GLY A 60 1.99 -0.97 -15.73
CA GLY A 60 2.21 -1.88 -16.85
C GLY A 60 3.05 -3.08 -16.45
N SER A 61 3.47 -3.89 -17.43
CA SER A 61 4.28 -5.08 -17.21
C SER A 61 5.29 -5.34 -18.32
N SER A 62 6.33 -6.11 -17.98
CA SER A 62 7.38 -6.59 -18.89
C SER A 62 7.87 -7.96 -18.41
N GLY A 63 7.39 -9.03 -19.05
CA GLY A 63 7.67 -10.39 -18.60
C GLY A 63 7.06 -10.65 -17.22
N GLU A 64 7.86 -11.16 -16.28
CA GLU A 64 7.45 -11.45 -14.90
C GLU A 64 7.55 -10.24 -13.95
N TRP A 65 7.62 -9.02 -14.51
CA TRP A 65 7.79 -7.79 -13.74
C TRP A 65 6.67 -6.81 -14.02
N ASP A 66 6.09 -6.28 -12.95
CA ASP A 66 5.16 -5.17 -12.99
C ASP A 66 5.88 -3.87 -12.70
N GLN A 67 5.64 -2.87 -13.55
CA GLN A 67 6.00 -1.50 -13.22
C GLN A 67 4.91 -0.95 -12.31
N VAL A 68 5.31 -0.47 -11.13
CA VAL A 68 4.39 0.02 -10.11
C VAL A 68 4.77 1.41 -9.63
N ARG A 69 3.78 2.14 -9.12
CA ARG A 69 3.92 3.44 -8.46
C ARG A 69 3.51 3.32 -6.99
N LEU A 70 4.36 3.86 -6.12
CA LEU A 70 4.11 3.95 -4.69
C LEU A 70 3.25 5.18 -4.36
N SER A 71 2.71 5.22 -3.15
CA SER A 71 1.89 6.34 -2.67
C SER A 71 2.62 7.68 -2.62
N ASP A 72 3.96 7.67 -2.50
CA ASP A 72 4.82 8.87 -2.56
C ASP A 72 5.17 9.30 -4.00
N GLY A 73 4.63 8.60 -5.01
CA GLY A 73 4.83 8.89 -6.42
C GLY A 73 6.06 8.24 -7.05
N ARG A 74 6.97 7.61 -6.28
CA ARG A 74 8.10 6.87 -6.85
C ARG A 74 7.61 5.68 -7.67
N THR A 75 8.35 5.38 -8.75
CA THR A 75 8.05 4.23 -9.62
C THR A 75 9.21 3.25 -9.65
N GLY A 76 8.92 1.97 -9.85
CA GLY A 76 9.92 0.93 -10.08
C GLY A 76 9.30 -0.36 -10.55
N TRP A 77 10.08 -1.43 -10.56
CA TRP A 77 9.70 -2.75 -11.06
C TRP A 77 9.75 -3.79 -9.95
N ALA A 78 8.69 -4.57 -9.81
CA ALA A 78 8.60 -5.64 -8.84
C ALA A 78 8.04 -6.91 -9.49
N HIS A 79 8.44 -8.07 -8.97
CA HIS A 79 8.10 -9.34 -9.61
C HIS A 79 6.59 -9.65 -9.47
N SER A 80 5.92 -9.89 -10.59
CA SER A 80 4.45 -10.03 -10.69
C SER A 80 3.90 -11.18 -9.86
N GLY A 81 4.69 -12.25 -9.65
CA GLY A 81 4.29 -13.39 -8.82
C GLY A 81 4.04 -13.05 -7.35
N TYR A 82 4.43 -11.85 -6.91
CA TYR A 82 4.20 -11.35 -5.55
C TYR A 82 3.22 -10.16 -5.52
N MET A 83 2.33 -10.08 -6.52
CA MET A 83 1.29 -9.06 -6.60
C MET A 83 -0.09 -9.72 -6.66
N GLY A 84 -1.08 -9.13 -6.00
CA GLY A 84 -2.46 -9.63 -6.00
C GLY A 84 -3.52 -8.55 -5.91
N TRP A 85 -4.70 -8.84 -6.42
CA TRP A 85 -5.88 -7.95 -6.33
C TRP A 85 -6.50 -7.94 -4.93
N GLU A 86 -6.22 -8.98 -4.15
CA GLU A 86 -6.56 -9.09 -2.74
C GLU A 86 -5.29 -9.39 -1.96
N TYR A 87 -5.17 -8.80 -0.77
CA TYR A 87 -4.18 -9.25 0.20
C TYR A 87 -4.78 -10.30 1.12
N ARG A 88 -4.23 -11.50 1.05
CA ARG A 88 -4.49 -12.59 1.99
C ARG A 88 -3.17 -12.91 2.68
N PRO A 89 -2.99 -12.48 3.94
CA PRO A 89 -1.75 -12.75 4.63
C PRO A 89 -1.51 -14.24 4.77
N GLN A 90 -0.26 -14.66 4.55
CA GLN A 90 0.15 -16.06 4.72
C GLN A 90 0.19 -16.46 6.19
N ARG A 91 0.37 -15.50 7.10
CA ARG A 91 0.20 -15.73 8.54
C ARG A 91 -1.18 -15.28 9.00
N ALA A 92 -1.77 -16.05 9.92
CA ALA A 92 -3.00 -15.65 10.58
C ALA A 92 -2.82 -14.27 11.22
N TYR A 93 -3.90 -13.48 11.23
CA TYR A 93 -3.90 -12.25 12.02
C TYR A 93 -3.73 -12.61 13.49
N ASP A 94 -2.87 -11.87 14.19
CA ASP A 94 -2.61 -12.13 15.61
C ASP A 94 -3.68 -11.48 16.47
N LEU A 95 -4.18 -10.32 16.06
CA LEU A 95 -4.98 -9.43 16.90
C LEU A 95 -6.21 -8.89 16.15
N MET A 96 -7.23 -8.53 16.91
CA MET A 96 -8.44 -7.85 16.44
C MET A 96 -8.79 -6.69 17.37
N VAL A 97 -9.24 -5.58 16.77
CA VAL A 97 -9.72 -4.40 17.52
C VAL A 97 -11.07 -4.71 18.16
N VAL A 98 -11.16 -4.59 19.49
CA VAL A 98 -12.42 -4.72 20.22
C VAL A 98 -13.25 -3.44 20.14
N ARG A 99 -14.54 -3.52 20.44
CA ARG A 99 -15.43 -2.36 20.39
C ARG A 99 -15.02 -1.36 21.47
N THR A 100 -14.80 -0.10 21.07
CA THR A 100 -14.52 1.01 21.98
C THR A 100 -15.75 1.92 22.10
N ASN A 101 -15.80 2.76 23.14
CA ASN A 101 -16.89 3.72 23.32
C ASN A 101 -16.93 4.76 22.18
N ASP A 102 -15.76 5.17 21.69
CA ASP A 102 -15.63 6.18 20.62
C ASP A 102 -15.82 5.56 19.22
N GLY A 103 -15.99 4.24 19.12
CA GLY A 103 -16.16 3.50 17.86
C GLY A 103 -14.87 3.19 17.11
N TYR A 104 -13.74 3.75 17.53
CA TYR A 104 -12.42 3.48 16.94
C TYR A 104 -11.30 3.37 17.99
N LEU A 105 -10.17 2.79 17.57
CA LEU A 105 -8.90 2.75 18.27
C LEU A 105 -7.87 3.56 17.49
N ASN A 106 -7.15 4.46 18.16
CA ASN A 106 -6.06 5.20 17.50
C ASN A 106 -4.81 4.33 17.34
N LEU A 107 -4.30 4.24 16.12
CA LEU A 107 -2.94 3.82 15.81
C LEU A 107 -2.04 5.06 15.85
N ARG A 108 -0.98 5.02 16.65
CA ARG A 108 -0.13 6.17 16.95
C ARG A 108 1.32 5.97 16.50
N SER A 109 2.06 7.06 16.35
CA SER A 109 3.47 7.01 15.93
C SER A 109 4.41 6.47 17.01
N GLY A 110 3.97 6.41 18.27
CA GLY A 110 4.75 5.87 19.39
C GLY A 110 3.86 5.35 20.53
N PRO A 111 4.45 4.63 21.51
CA PRO A 111 3.72 4.00 22.60
C PRO A 111 3.31 5.03 23.65
N GLY A 112 2.15 5.66 23.46
CA GLY A 112 1.62 6.66 24.39
C GLY A 112 0.53 7.54 23.76
N THR A 113 -0.31 8.15 24.59
CA THR A 113 -1.37 9.07 24.13
C THR A 113 -0.87 10.42 23.66
N ASN A 114 0.37 10.78 24.00
CA ASN A 114 1.07 12.00 23.58
C ASN A 114 1.64 11.91 22.15
N TYR A 115 1.70 10.71 21.55
CA TYR A 115 2.17 10.53 20.18
C TYR A 115 1.06 10.83 19.16
N GLY A 116 1.47 11.34 17.99
CA GLY A 116 0.57 11.66 16.89
C GLY A 116 -0.23 10.45 16.41
N ILE A 117 -1.44 10.71 15.94
CA ILE A 117 -2.33 9.68 15.38
C ILE A 117 -1.92 9.44 13.93
N VAL A 118 -1.53 8.20 13.62
CA VAL A 118 -1.24 7.72 12.26
C VAL A 118 -2.55 7.35 11.57
N ARG A 119 -3.45 6.66 12.28
CA ARG A 119 -4.73 6.19 11.74
C ARG A 119 -5.76 5.89 12.82
N ARG A 120 -7.04 5.86 12.45
CA ARG A 120 -8.13 5.30 13.27
C ARG A 120 -8.49 3.91 12.79
N LEU A 121 -8.59 2.96 13.72
CA LEU A 121 -8.92 1.57 13.47
C LEU A 121 -10.34 1.29 13.95
N ASN A 122 -11.17 0.73 13.10
CA ASN A 122 -12.53 0.35 13.42
C ASN A 122 -12.56 -0.98 14.19
N TRP A 123 -13.63 -1.19 14.95
CA TRP A 123 -13.91 -2.49 15.56
C TRP A 123 -13.90 -3.61 14.52
N GLY A 124 -13.33 -4.76 14.90
CA GLY A 124 -13.22 -5.94 14.05
C GLY A 124 -12.05 -5.89 13.07
N GLN A 125 -11.34 -4.76 12.95
CA GLN A 125 -10.12 -4.74 12.14
C GLN A 125 -9.09 -5.71 12.73
N ARG A 126 -8.56 -6.54 11.83
CA ARG A 126 -7.53 -7.52 12.14
C ARG A 126 -6.14 -6.94 11.87
N LEU A 127 -5.20 -7.33 12.71
CA LEU A 127 -3.88 -6.72 12.82
C LEU A 127 -2.84 -7.81 13.02
N PHE A 128 -1.65 -7.57 12.54
CA PHE A 128 -0.50 -8.37 12.93
C PHE A 128 0.21 -7.74 14.11
N PHE A 129 0.62 -8.57 15.05
CA PHE A 129 1.48 -8.18 16.15
C PHE A 129 2.93 -8.04 15.65
N LEU A 130 3.62 -7.01 16.12
CA LEU A 130 5.04 -6.77 15.81
C LEU A 130 5.89 -6.76 17.08
N GLU A 131 5.56 -5.91 18.05
CA GLU A 131 6.29 -5.80 19.32
C GLU A 131 5.39 -5.25 20.44
N GLU A 132 5.77 -5.48 21.69
CA GLU A 132 5.09 -4.96 22.89
C GLU A 132 6.02 -4.02 23.66
N ARG A 133 5.47 -2.89 24.14
CA ARG A 133 6.13 -1.98 25.09
C ARG A 133 5.13 -1.49 26.13
N GLY A 134 5.17 -2.11 27.30
CA GLY A 134 4.19 -1.83 28.36
C GLY A 134 2.77 -2.09 27.86
N SER A 135 1.85 -1.15 28.10
CA SER A 135 0.44 -1.31 27.68
C SER A 135 0.16 -1.00 26.20
N TRP A 136 1.19 -1.00 25.34
CA TRP A 136 1.08 -0.68 23.92
C TRP A 136 1.67 -1.78 23.06
N PHE A 137 0.91 -2.19 22.04
CA PHE A 137 1.38 -3.10 21.01
C PHE A 137 1.67 -2.29 19.75
N ARG A 138 2.85 -2.51 19.17
CA ARG A 138 3.09 -2.13 17.80
C ARG A 138 2.50 -3.20 16.90
N VAL A 139 1.70 -2.75 15.94
CA VAL A 139 0.95 -3.59 15.03
C VAL A 139 1.14 -3.12 13.60
N SER A 140 0.97 -4.04 12.65
CA SER A 140 0.82 -3.72 11.24
C SER A 140 -0.60 -4.02 10.79
N LEU A 141 -1.13 -3.13 9.96
CA LEU A 141 -2.34 -3.38 9.19
C LEU A 141 -2.01 -4.28 8.00
N PRO A 142 -3.04 -4.91 7.39
CA PRO A 142 -2.87 -5.69 6.18
C PRO A 142 -2.11 -4.90 5.10
N GLU A 143 -2.45 -3.63 4.90
CA GLU A 143 -1.85 -2.77 3.90
C GLU A 143 -0.42 -2.26 4.20
N GLY A 144 0.26 -2.83 5.20
CA GLY A 144 1.62 -2.49 5.62
C GLY A 144 1.75 -1.26 6.54
N THR A 145 0.68 -0.47 6.73
CA THR A 145 0.69 0.67 7.67
C THR A 145 0.93 0.15 9.09
N SER A 146 1.97 0.65 9.76
CA SER A 146 2.34 0.22 11.12
C SER A 146 2.29 1.36 12.13
N GLY A 147 2.05 1.02 13.39
CA GLY A 147 2.07 1.98 14.50
C GLY A 147 1.73 1.32 15.84
N TRP A 148 1.53 2.14 16.86
CA TRP A 148 1.29 1.71 18.24
C TRP A 148 -0.19 1.87 18.62
N ALA A 149 -0.78 0.81 19.14
CA ALA A 149 -2.15 0.79 19.63
C ALA A 149 -2.17 0.30 21.09
N SER A 150 -3.10 0.83 21.89
CA SER A 150 -3.23 0.42 23.29
C SER A 150 -3.71 -1.03 23.36
N ALA A 151 -2.93 -1.90 24.01
CA ALA A 151 -3.18 -3.33 24.13
C ALA A 151 -4.54 -3.65 24.77
N ARG A 152 -5.03 -2.77 25.65
CA ARG A 152 -6.36 -2.86 26.29
C ARG A 152 -7.51 -3.00 25.28
N TYR A 153 -7.34 -2.54 24.05
CA TYR A 153 -8.37 -2.55 23.01
C TYR A 153 -8.11 -3.60 21.92
N LEU A 154 -7.26 -4.58 22.21
CA LEU A 154 -6.88 -5.65 21.30
C LEU A 154 -7.14 -7.01 21.96
N THR A 155 -7.56 -7.98 21.16
CA THR A 155 -7.77 -9.39 21.55
C THR A 155 -7.11 -10.29 20.51
N PRO A 156 -6.73 -11.54 20.81
CA PRO A 156 -6.37 -12.49 19.77
C PRO A 156 -7.45 -12.58 18.69
N ALA A 157 -7.05 -12.64 17.42
CA ALA A 157 -7.98 -12.89 16.32
C ALA A 157 -8.20 -14.41 16.19
N TRP A 158 -9.41 -14.86 16.55
CA TRP A 158 -9.86 -16.24 16.37
C TRP A 158 -10.62 -16.40 15.05
#